data_AF-Q0U5I6-F1
#
_entry.id   AF-Q0U5I6-F1
#
_cell.length_a   1.000
_cell.length_b   1.000
_cell.length_c   1.000
_cell.angle_alpha   90.00
_cell.angle_beta   90.00
_cell.angle_gamma   90.00
#
_symmetry.space_group_name_H-M   'P 1'
#
loop_
_entity.id
_entity.type
_entity.pdbx_description
1 polymer ?
#
loop_
_entity_poly.entity_id
_entity_poly.type
_entity_poly.pdbx_seq_one_letter_code
_entity_poly.pdbx_strand_id
1 'polypeptide(L)'
;MPYTIAAFVTRKPTLSPTDFQAAYENHVPFLRDTVGSGAPETFTRQYVRRAKADPKGLKPVSFTDSQEVFNHDLIAYMTFRDEEHAQVFQQAYEENKQAIGEKVAEFAELSQFQVIAFHDAISD
;
A
#
# COMPACT_ATOMS: atom_id res chain seq x y z
N MET A 1 -6.82 -19.11 10.50
CA MET A 1 -7.57 -18.54 9.36
C MET A 1 -6.63 -17.58 8.66
N PRO A 2 -6.74 -17.40 7.33
CA PRO A 2 -5.91 -16.42 6.65
C PRO A 2 -6.09 -15.03 7.27
N TYR A 3 -4.99 -14.32 7.42
CA TYR A 3 -4.95 -13.01 8.04
C TYR A 3 -4.63 -11.98 6.97
N THR A 4 -5.48 -10.97 6.80
CA THR A 4 -5.29 -9.94 5.77
C THR A 4 -5.10 -8.58 6.41
N ILE A 5 -4.13 -7.83 5.91
CA ILE A 5 -3.98 -6.40 6.22
C ILE A 5 -4.15 -5.56 4.94
N ALA A 6 -4.62 -4.34 5.09
CA ALA A 6 -4.59 -3.31 4.04
C ALA A 6 -3.62 -2.19 4.41
N ALA A 7 -2.77 -1.82 3.48
CA ALA A 7 -1.95 -0.61 3.52
C ALA A 7 -2.55 0.44 2.58
N PHE A 8 -2.78 1.64 3.11
CA PHE A 8 -3.25 2.80 2.37
C PHE A 8 -2.07 3.74 2.14
N VAL A 9 -1.78 4.02 0.86
CA VAL A 9 -0.58 4.75 0.45
C VAL A 9 -1.00 5.97 -0.34
N THR A 10 -0.53 7.13 0.10
CA THR A 10 -0.66 8.39 -0.65
C THR A 10 0.65 8.68 -1.38
N ARG A 11 0.57 9.04 -2.67
CA ARG A 11 1.76 9.43 -3.44
C ARG A 11 2.28 10.79 -3.01
N LYS A 12 3.57 11.04 -3.23
CA LYS A 12 4.12 12.40 -3.18
C LYS A 12 3.40 13.32 -4.18
N PRO A 13 3.08 14.57 -3.82
CA PRO A 13 2.36 15.49 -4.70
C PRO A 13 3.17 15.85 -5.96
N THR A 14 4.48 15.63 -5.92
CA THR A 14 5.40 15.86 -7.05
C THR A 14 5.43 14.73 -8.08
N LEU A 15 4.84 13.55 -7.78
CA LEU A 15 4.80 12.41 -8.70
C LEU A 15 3.47 12.32 -9.41
N SER A 16 3.46 11.98 -10.70
CA SER A 16 2.22 11.61 -11.38
C SER A 16 1.68 10.27 -10.86
N PRO A 17 0.37 9.97 -11.03
CA PRO A 17 -0.15 8.64 -10.68
C PRO A 17 0.58 7.49 -11.37
N THR A 18 1.00 7.67 -12.63
CA THR A 18 1.76 6.67 -13.39
C THR A 18 3.16 6.45 -12.82
N ASP A 19 3.86 7.54 -12.48
CA ASP A 19 5.22 7.44 -11.90
C ASP A 19 5.17 6.81 -10.51
N PHE A 20 4.16 7.16 -9.71
CA PHE A 20 3.91 6.52 -8.41
C PHE A 20 3.65 5.02 -8.55
N GLN A 21 2.79 4.61 -9.50
CA GLN A 21 2.53 3.19 -9.76
C GLN A 21 3.82 2.46 -10.13
N ALA A 22 4.62 3.00 -11.07
CA ALA A 22 5.88 2.39 -11.46
C ALA A 22 6.86 2.28 -10.28
N ALA A 23 6.97 3.32 -9.45
CA ALA A 23 7.81 3.31 -8.25
C ALA A 23 7.36 2.27 -7.21
N TYR A 24 6.04 2.15 -6.99
CA TYR A 24 5.48 1.18 -6.05
C TYR A 24 5.69 -0.26 -6.54
N GLU A 25 5.48 -0.52 -7.83
CA GLU A 25 5.73 -1.84 -8.42
C GLU A 25 7.20 -2.26 -8.31
N ASN A 26 8.14 -1.31 -8.41
CA ASN A 26 9.55 -1.58 -8.15
C ASN A 26 9.87 -1.79 -6.66
N HIS A 27 9.07 -1.23 -5.76
CA HIS A 27 9.21 -1.42 -4.31
C HIS A 27 8.72 -2.80 -3.85
N VAL A 28 7.73 -3.40 -4.50
CA VAL A 28 7.16 -4.70 -4.09
C VAL A 28 8.21 -5.83 -4.00
N PRO A 29 9.07 -6.07 -5.02
CA PRO A 29 10.14 -7.06 -4.90
C PRO A 29 11.13 -6.73 -3.77
N PHE A 30 11.50 -5.45 -3.63
CA PHE A 30 12.39 -5.00 -2.56
C PHE A 30 11.81 -5.30 -1.18
N LEU A 31 10.52 -5.02 -0.94
CA LEU A 31 9.88 -5.30 0.35
C LEU A 31 9.90 -6.81 0.62
N ARG A 32 9.48 -7.62 -0.37
CA ARG A 32 9.43 -9.08 -0.27
C ARG A 32 10.79 -9.66 0.10
N ASP A 33 11.84 -9.24 -0.61
CA ASP A 33 13.20 -9.74 -0.38
C ASP A 33 13.74 -9.28 0.99
N THR A 34 13.34 -8.09 1.44
CA THR A 34 13.72 -7.52 2.74
C THR A 34 13.06 -8.26 3.92
N VAL A 35 11.77 -8.60 3.81
CA VAL A 35 11.05 -9.32 4.88
C VAL A 35 11.24 -10.84 4.84
N GLY A 36 11.80 -11.37 3.75
CA GLY A 36 12.21 -12.76 3.61
C GLY A 36 11.08 -13.75 3.89
N SER A 37 11.27 -14.63 4.88
CA SER A 37 10.29 -15.65 5.26
C SER A 37 8.99 -15.09 5.84
N GLY A 38 8.93 -13.79 6.18
CA GLY A 38 7.71 -13.10 6.57
C GLY A 38 6.90 -12.58 5.37
N ALA A 39 7.35 -12.76 4.13
CA ALA A 39 6.62 -12.26 2.97
C ALA A 39 5.18 -12.80 2.92
N PRO A 40 4.19 -11.95 2.62
CA PRO A 40 2.80 -12.40 2.49
C PRO A 40 2.66 -13.44 1.37
N GLU A 41 1.69 -14.33 1.51
CA GLU A 41 1.36 -15.33 0.48
C GLU A 41 0.82 -14.66 -0.78
N THR A 42 0.00 -13.62 -0.61
CA THR A 42 -0.47 -12.77 -1.70
C THR A 42 -0.28 -11.30 -1.38
N PHE A 43 0.08 -10.52 -2.40
CA PHE A 43 0.26 -9.07 -2.30
C PHE A 43 -0.37 -8.38 -3.51
N THR A 44 -1.62 -7.95 -3.36
CA THR A 44 -2.39 -7.28 -4.41
C THR A 44 -2.36 -5.76 -4.23
N ARG A 45 -2.43 -5.02 -5.34
CA ARG A 45 -2.33 -3.56 -5.38
C ARG A 45 -3.51 -2.98 -6.17
N GLN A 46 -4.38 -2.25 -5.50
CA GLN A 46 -5.55 -1.59 -6.09
C GLN A 46 -5.30 -0.09 -6.20
N TYR A 47 -4.84 0.36 -7.38
CA TYR A 47 -4.57 1.77 -7.63
C TYR A 47 -5.86 2.55 -7.83
N VAL A 48 -5.95 3.70 -7.18
CA VAL A 48 -7.14 4.55 -7.19
C VAL A 48 -7.32 5.17 -8.56
N ARG A 49 -8.49 4.95 -9.16
CA ARG A 49 -8.82 5.53 -10.45
C ARG A 49 -9.03 7.04 -10.29
N ARG A 50 -8.19 7.84 -10.94
CA ARG A 50 -8.31 9.30 -10.98
C ARG A 50 -9.09 9.78 -12.20
N ALA A 51 -9.81 10.88 -12.06
CA ALA A 51 -10.64 11.45 -13.13
C ALA A 51 -9.76 11.96 -14.28
N LYS A 52 -10.05 11.55 -15.52
CA LYS A 52 -9.26 11.93 -16.72
C LYS A 52 -9.17 13.44 -16.95
N ALA A 53 -10.22 14.17 -16.58
CA ALA A 53 -10.28 15.63 -16.72
C ALA A 53 -9.45 16.38 -15.66
N ASP A 54 -8.87 15.68 -14.68
CA ASP A 54 -7.98 16.26 -13.69
C ASP A 54 -6.51 16.02 -14.07
N PRO A 55 -5.84 17.02 -14.68
CA PRO A 55 -4.45 16.88 -15.11
C PRO A 55 -3.47 16.65 -13.94
N LYS A 56 -3.86 16.96 -12.70
CA LYS A 56 -3.04 16.73 -11.51
C LYS A 56 -3.28 15.37 -10.86
N GLY A 57 -4.30 14.63 -11.31
CA GLY A 57 -4.66 13.31 -10.78
C GLY A 57 -5.01 13.32 -9.29
N LEU A 58 -5.59 14.41 -8.78
CA LEU A 58 -5.98 14.58 -7.38
C LEU A 58 -7.39 14.05 -7.13
N LYS A 59 -8.28 14.16 -8.12
CA LYS A 59 -9.69 13.78 -8.00
C LYS A 59 -9.87 12.29 -8.26
N PRO A 60 -10.28 11.50 -7.26
CA PRO A 60 -10.70 10.11 -7.48
C PRO A 60 -12.01 10.08 -8.29
N VAL A 61 -12.26 8.98 -8.98
CA VAL A 61 -13.60 8.65 -9.48
C VAL A 61 -14.43 8.18 -8.28
N SER A 62 -15.36 9.01 -7.83
CA SER A 62 -16.26 8.72 -6.70
C SER A 62 -17.65 8.30 -7.21
N PHE A 63 -18.30 7.40 -6.47
CA PHE A 63 -19.71 7.01 -6.66
C PHE A 63 -20.67 7.75 -5.73
N THR A 64 -20.15 8.64 -4.89
CA THR A 64 -20.92 9.50 -4.01
C THR A 64 -20.59 10.96 -4.31
N ASP A 65 -21.53 11.86 -4.05
CA ASP A 65 -21.36 13.31 -4.21
C ASP A 65 -20.62 13.92 -3.00
N SER A 66 -19.68 13.16 -2.42
CA SER A 66 -18.91 13.59 -1.26
C SER A 66 -17.88 14.65 -1.66
N GLN A 67 -17.82 15.72 -0.86
CA GLN A 67 -16.80 16.76 -0.95
C GLN A 67 -15.51 16.37 -0.22
N GLU A 68 -15.50 15.25 0.51
CA GLU A 68 -14.31 14.77 1.20
C GLU A 68 -13.25 14.32 0.19
N VAL A 69 -12.02 14.75 0.43
CA VAL A 69 -10.89 14.43 -0.44
C VAL A 69 -10.34 13.06 -0.04
N PHE A 70 -10.55 12.05 -0.88
CA PHE A 70 -9.87 10.77 -0.73
C PHE A 70 -8.42 10.89 -1.23
N ASN A 71 -7.51 10.96 -0.26
CA ASN A 71 -6.10 11.30 -0.51
C ASN A 71 -5.24 10.10 -0.93
N HIS A 72 -5.61 8.87 -0.59
CA HIS A 72 -4.81 7.70 -0.94
C HIS A 72 -4.85 7.45 -2.45
N ASP A 73 -3.74 6.94 -2.99
CA ASP A 73 -3.56 6.58 -4.40
C ASP A 73 -3.50 5.06 -4.61
N LEU A 74 -3.32 4.30 -3.54
CA LEU A 74 -3.23 2.85 -3.55
C LEU A 74 -3.80 2.26 -2.26
N ILE A 75 -4.54 1.17 -2.42
CA ILE A 75 -4.86 0.22 -1.35
C ILE A 75 -4.17 -1.10 -1.69
N ALA A 76 -3.24 -1.51 -0.84
CA ALA A 76 -2.46 -2.72 -0.98
C ALA A 76 -2.97 -3.76 0.01
N TYR A 77 -3.34 -4.95 -0.45
CA TYR A 77 -3.73 -6.05 0.42
C TYR A 77 -2.59 -7.06 0.52
N MET A 78 -2.27 -7.45 1.75
CA MET A 78 -1.30 -8.50 2.04
C MET A 78 -2.03 -9.59 2.82
N THR A 79 -2.10 -10.79 2.26
CA THR A 79 -2.71 -11.94 2.91
C THR A 79 -1.64 -12.92 3.35
N PHE A 80 -1.75 -13.34 4.60
CA PHE A 80 -0.89 -14.29 5.27
C PHE A 80 -1.69 -15.54 5.60
N ARG A 81 -0.99 -16.68 5.70
CA ARG A 81 -1.55 -17.96 6.15
C ARG A 81 -2.37 -17.85 7.45
N ASP A 82 -1.85 -17.10 8.41
CA ASP A 82 -2.39 -16.90 9.76
C ASP A 82 -1.78 -15.65 10.42
N GLU A 83 -2.27 -15.32 11.62
CA GLU A 83 -1.80 -14.17 12.40
C GLU A 83 -0.33 -14.32 12.83
N GLU A 84 0.14 -15.53 13.15
CA GLU A 84 1.55 -15.78 13.49
C GLU A 84 2.46 -15.44 12.31
N HIS A 85 2.09 -15.83 11.09
CA HIS A 85 2.81 -15.45 9.89
C HIS A 85 2.82 -13.92 9.68
N ALA A 86 1.71 -13.23 9.95
CA ALA A 86 1.66 -11.77 9.90
C ALA A 86 2.54 -11.10 10.99
N GLN A 87 2.70 -11.73 12.16
CA GLN A 87 3.63 -11.24 13.19
C GLN A 87 5.09 -11.38 12.77
N VAL A 88 5.46 -12.48 12.08
CA VAL A 88 6.79 -12.64 11.48
C VAL A 88 7.06 -11.53 10.46
N PHE A 89 6.09 -11.21 9.61
CA PHE A 89 6.17 -10.06 8.70
C PHE A 89 6.40 -8.76 9.46
N GLN A 90 5.60 -8.48 10.49
CA GLN A 90 5.67 -7.24 11.26
C GLN A 90 7.02 -7.08 11.97
N GLN A 91 7.57 -8.17 12.51
CA GLN A 91 8.89 -8.16 13.12
C GLN A 91 9.98 -7.85 12.08
N ALA A 92 9.98 -8.55 10.94
CA ALA A 92 10.94 -8.29 9.87
C ALA A 92 10.81 -6.87 9.30
N TYR A 93 9.58 -6.34 9.21
CA TYR A 93 9.32 -4.96 8.83
C TYR A 93 9.92 -3.96 9.83
N GLU A 94 9.73 -4.17 11.14
CA GLU A 94 10.27 -3.27 12.17
C GLU A 94 11.81 -3.32 12.22
N GLU A 95 12.41 -4.50 12.09
CA GLU A 95 13.87 -4.68 12.01
C GLU A 95 14.49 -3.94 10.80
N ASN A 96 13.74 -3.83 9.69
CA ASN A 96 14.19 -3.18 8.45
C ASN A 96 13.52 -1.82 8.19
N LYS A 97 12.85 -1.25 9.20
CA LYS A 97 11.98 -0.07 9.06
C LYS A 97 12.66 1.13 8.46
N GLN A 98 13.94 1.34 8.77
CA GLN A 98 14.71 2.44 8.20
C GLN A 98 14.87 2.27 6.69
N ALA A 99 15.37 1.12 6.22
CA ALA A 99 15.59 0.87 4.80
C ALA A 99 14.27 0.88 4.01
N ILE A 100 13.22 0.28 4.58
CA ILE A 100 11.87 0.31 3.99
C ILE A 100 11.33 1.74 3.95
N GLY A 101 11.45 2.49 5.04
CA GLY A 101 11.01 3.87 5.14
C GLY A 101 11.72 4.80 4.16
N GLU A 102 13.04 4.69 4.04
CA GLU A 102 13.84 5.44 3.06
C GLU A 102 13.39 5.13 1.63
N LYS A 103 13.16 3.86 1.31
CA LYS A 103 12.70 3.45 -0.02
C LYS A 103 11.30 3.98 -0.33
N VAL A 104 10.36 3.84 0.61
CA VAL A 104 8.97 4.30 0.45
C VAL A 104 8.90 5.83 0.40
N ALA A 105 9.77 6.52 1.15
CA ALA A 105 9.89 7.98 1.12
C ALA A 105 10.32 8.51 -0.26
N GLU A 106 10.84 7.70 -1.17
CA GLU A 106 11.12 8.15 -2.55
C GLU A 106 9.83 8.53 -3.28
N PHE A 107 8.70 7.88 -2.98
CA PHE A 107 7.47 7.98 -3.77
C PHE A 107 6.17 8.24 -2.98
N ALA A 108 6.15 8.05 -1.67
CA ALA A 108 4.93 8.18 -0.85
C ALA A 108 5.06 9.24 0.27
N GLU A 109 3.89 9.75 0.69
CA GLU A 109 3.73 10.63 1.85
C GLU A 109 3.58 9.79 3.13
N LEU A 110 4.70 9.52 3.81
CA LEU A 110 4.74 8.65 4.99
C LEU A 110 3.84 9.13 6.13
N SER A 111 3.60 10.44 6.25
CA SER A 111 2.71 11.01 7.28
C SER A 111 1.24 10.63 7.10
N GLN A 112 0.86 10.15 5.91
CA GLN A 112 -0.49 9.69 5.58
C GLN A 112 -0.57 8.17 5.43
N PHE A 113 0.52 7.45 5.69
CA PHE A 113 0.53 5.99 5.59
C PHE A 113 -0.32 5.39 6.72
N GLN A 114 -1.25 4.52 6.34
CA GLN A 114 -2.14 3.84 7.28
C GLN A 114 -2.16 2.35 6.99
N VAL A 115 -2.25 1.53 8.03
CA VAL A 115 -2.36 0.08 7.93
C VAL A 115 -3.43 -0.40 8.89
N ILE A 116 -4.30 -1.29 8.42
CA ILE A 116 -5.34 -1.93 9.23
C ILE A 116 -5.34 -3.44 8.97
N ALA A 117 -5.82 -4.21 9.93
CA ALA A 117 -6.12 -5.63 9.75
C ALA A 117 -7.63 -5.83 9.56
N PHE A 118 -8.00 -6.86 8.79
CA PHE A 118 -9.38 -7.29 8.64
C PHE A 118 -9.70 -8.43 9.60
N HIS A 119 -10.97 -8.51 10.01
CA HIS A 119 -11.47 -9.63 10.80
C HIS A 119 -11.49 -10.93 9.98
N ASP A 120 -11.93 -10.81 8.73
CA ASP A 120 -12.03 -11.92 7.79
C ASP A 120 -10.94 -11.83 6.72
N ALA A 121 -10.56 -12.99 6.18
CA ALA A 121 -9.70 -13.05 5.01
C ALA A 121 -10.39 -12.42 3.80
N ILE A 122 -9.67 -11.60 3.04
CA ILE A 122 -10.16 -11.13 1.74
C ILE A 122 -9.75 -12.18 0.70
N SER A 123 -10.73 -12.95 0.26
CA SER A 123 -10.60 -13.89 -0.87
C SER A 123 -11.04 -13.20 -2.16
N ASP A 124 -10.23 -13.33 -3.21
CA ASP A 124 -10.58 -12.96 -4.59
C ASP A 124 -11.66 -13.90 -5.18
#